data_AF-A0A484KHS3-F1
#
_entry.id   AF-A0A484KHS3-F1
#
_cell.length_a   1.000
_cell.length_b   1.000
_cell.length_c   1.000
_cell.angle_alpha   90.00
_cell.angle_beta   90.00
_cell.angle_gamma   90.00
#
_symmetry.space_group_name_H-M   'P 1'
#
loop_
_entity.id
_entity.type
_entity.pdbx_description
1 polymer ?
#
loop_
_entity_poly.entity_id
_entity_poly.type
_entity_poly.pdbx_seq_one_letter_code
_entity_poly.pdbx_strand_id
1 'polypeptide(L)'
;MKEDYCLFGDLIVHDTTYRINKYEMICGPFVGVNNHTHNCMFGCGFLLNERIESFEWLFHTFLEAMGGLHPKTIMTDQSFAMSFAISSVFPNSKHRLCVWHISENSKKHIRDLRNQDGFLDLFDHVLKLCHTIPKFDYYWNRLVTEYSCMNNDWLKKLYNLREKWCPAFLKDFFSAGILSSQCSESTNHALSRKVSYFTFCLALTDAKESSQSFVFE
;
A
#
# COMPACT_ATOMS: atom_id res chain seq x y z
N MET A 1 8.25 14.95 -11.10
CA MET A 1 7.46 14.53 -9.93
C MET A 1 6.02 15.02 -9.99
N LYS A 2 5.72 16.33 -9.82
CA LYS A 2 4.33 16.84 -9.89
C LYS A 2 3.70 16.65 -11.29
N GLU A 3 4.43 16.99 -12.35
CA GLU A 3 3.98 16.77 -13.73
C GLU A 3 3.73 15.29 -14.02
N ASP A 4 4.64 14.41 -13.60
CA ASP A 4 4.46 12.96 -13.72
C ASP A 4 3.23 12.48 -12.94
N TYR A 5 2.98 13.03 -11.76
CA TYR A 5 1.79 12.71 -10.98
C TYR A 5 0.51 13.16 -11.69
N CYS A 6 0.50 14.33 -12.33
CA CYS A 6 -0.64 14.77 -13.14
C CYS A 6 -0.95 13.81 -14.30
N LEU A 7 0.06 13.12 -14.83
CA LEU A 7 -0.08 12.18 -15.95
C LEU A 7 -0.34 10.73 -15.50
N PHE A 8 0.27 10.31 -14.39
CA PHE A 8 0.37 8.90 -13.98
C PHE A 8 -0.10 8.65 -12.53
N GLY A 9 -0.64 9.65 -11.85
CA GLY A 9 -1.09 9.60 -10.45
C GLY A 9 -2.40 8.87 -10.20
N ASP A 10 -2.95 8.20 -11.22
CA ASP A 10 -4.19 7.41 -11.10
C ASP A 10 -4.06 6.27 -10.08
N LEU A 11 -2.88 5.68 -9.98
CA LEU A 11 -2.54 4.68 -8.99
C LEU A 11 -1.26 5.09 -8.26
N ILE A 12 -1.37 5.26 -6.95
CA ILE A 12 -0.24 5.37 -6.03
C ILE A 12 -0.09 4.06 -5.27
N VAL A 13 1.14 3.60 -5.14
CA VAL A 13 1.60 2.59 -4.18
C VAL A 13 2.42 3.32 -3.12
N HIS A 14 2.01 3.13 -1.86
CA HIS A 14 2.69 3.68 -0.69
C HIS A 14 2.98 2.56 0.30
N ASP A 15 4.23 2.46 0.74
CA ASP A 15 4.73 1.34 1.53
C ASP A 15 5.81 1.81 2.51
N THR A 16 5.57 1.62 3.81
CA THR A 16 6.48 2.02 4.89
C THR A 16 7.35 0.90 5.41
N THR A 17 7.42 -0.25 4.72
CA THR A 17 8.20 -1.41 5.20
C THR A 17 9.71 -1.13 5.28
N TYR A 18 10.22 -0.11 4.57
CA TYR A 18 11.65 0.19 4.53
C TYR A 18 12.07 1.23 5.59
N ARG A 19 13.04 0.84 6.44
CA ARG A 19 13.70 1.73 7.41
C ARG A 19 15.11 2.07 6.95
N ILE A 20 15.50 3.34 7.07
CA ILE A 20 16.85 3.79 6.75
C ILE A 20 17.77 3.54 7.95
N ASN A 21 18.84 2.79 7.69
CA ASN A 21 19.71 2.13 8.67
C ASN A 21 20.29 3.02 9.79
N LYS A 22 20.64 4.29 9.52
CA LYS A 22 21.38 5.11 10.49
C LYS A 22 20.49 5.86 11.49
N TYR A 23 19.24 6.11 11.14
CA TYR A 23 18.32 6.93 11.94
C TYR A 23 17.03 6.18 12.28
N GLU A 24 16.91 4.93 11.84
CA GLU A 24 15.72 4.07 11.98
C GLU A 24 14.41 4.70 11.49
N MET A 25 14.52 5.80 10.73
CA MET A 25 13.41 6.51 10.12
C MET A 25 12.76 5.65 9.04
N ILE A 26 11.45 5.76 8.98
CA ILE A 26 10.58 5.03 8.07
C ILE A 26 10.51 5.83 6.78
N CYS A 27 10.93 5.23 5.66
CA CYS A 27 10.76 5.84 4.36
C CYS A 27 9.41 5.42 3.77
N GLY A 28 8.57 6.41 3.47
CA GLY A 28 7.29 6.22 2.80
C GLY A 28 7.32 6.84 1.40
N PRO A 29 7.82 6.13 0.38
CA PRO A 29 7.75 6.61 -1.00
C PRO A 29 6.31 6.63 -1.51
N PHE A 30 6.06 7.51 -2.48
CA PHE A 30 4.85 7.55 -3.29
C PHE A 30 5.23 7.18 -4.72
N VAL A 31 4.79 6.02 -5.17
CA VAL A 31 5.23 5.45 -6.46
C VAL A 31 4.00 5.06 -7.27
N GLY A 32 3.92 5.50 -8.53
CA GLY A 32 2.97 5.00 -9.50
C GLY A 32 3.67 4.21 -10.62
N VAL A 33 2.96 4.02 -11.72
CA VAL A 33 3.52 3.45 -12.95
C VAL A 33 3.14 4.30 -14.15
N ASN A 34 4.05 4.43 -15.10
CA ASN A 34 3.76 5.08 -16.37
C ASN A 34 3.16 4.09 -17.39
N ASN A 35 2.86 4.59 -18.59
CA ASN A 35 2.27 3.80 -19.69
C ASN A 35 3.13 2.60 -20.16
N HIS A 36 4.41 2.56 -19.79
CA HIS A 36 5.33 1.47 -20.09
C HIS A 36 5.52 0.51 -18.91
N THR A 37 4.66 0.59 -17.89
CA THR A 37 4.74 -0.20 -16.65
C THR A 37 6.03 0.01 -15.85
N HIS A 38 6.76 1.09 -16.12
CA HIS A 38 7.91 1.48 -15.33
C HIS A 38 7.46 2.26 -14.09
N ASN A 39 8.13 2.02 -12.97
CA ASN A 39 7.90 2.77 -11.73
C ASN A 39 8.14 4.26 -11.95
N CYS A 40 7.22 5.08 -11.45
CA CYS A 40 7.37 6.53 -11.42
C CYS A 40 7.28 7.00 -9.97
N MET A 41 8.36 7.59 -9.45
CA MET A 41 8.36 8.13 -8.09
C MET A 41 7.82 9.56 -8.09
N PHE A 42 6.75 9.79 -7.33
CA PHE A 42 6.12 11.10 -7.17
C PHE A 42 6.65 11.87 -5.95
N GLY A 43 7.24 11.17 -4.98
CA GLY A 43 7.88 11.76 -3.81
C GLY A 43 8.23 10.70 -2.75
N CYS A 44 8.80 11.13 -1.63
CA CYS A 44 8.86 10.33 -0.40
C CYS A 44 8.78 11.22 0.84
N GLY A 45 8.22 10.68 1.92
CA GLY A 45 8.38 11.28 3.25
C GLY A 45 9.15 10.36 4.20
N PHE A 46 9.64 10.95 5.28
CA PHE A 46 10.35 10.24 6.33
C PHE A 46 9.61 10.40 7.65
N LEU A 47 9.15 9.29 8.21
CA LEU A 47 8.40 9.26 9.46
C LEU A 47 9.26 8.70 10.59
N LEU A 48 9.05 9.23 11.79
CA LEU A 48 9.66 8.71 13.02
C LEU A 48 8.90 7.48 13.55
N ASN A 49 7.59 7.39 13.27
CA ASN A 49 6.72 6.33 13.75
C ASN A 49 5.52 6.13 12.81
N GLU A 50 4.79 5.03 12.98
CA GLU A 50 3.63 4.64 12.15
C GLU A 50 2.30 4.96 12.85
N ARG A 51 2.18 6.15 13.44
CA ARG A 51 0.93 6.62 14.06
C ARG A 51 0.02 7.31 13.04
N ILE A 52 -1.25 7.45 13.39
CA ILE A 52 -2.27 8.07 12.53
C ILE A 52 -1.85 9.50 12.17
N GLU A 53 -1.43 10.28 13.17
CA GLU A 53 -1.08 11.69 13.01
C GLU A 53 0.11 11.87 12.06
N SER A 54 1.09 10.97 12.13
CA SER A 54 2.25 10.96 11.23
C SER A 54 1.84 10.68 9.78
N PHE A 55 0.90 9.75 9.56
CA PHE A 55 0.37 9.47 8.21
C PHE A 55 -0.55 10.58 7.68
N GLU A 56 -1.41 11.15 8.52
CA GLU A 56 -2.25 12.29 8.14
C GLU A 56 -1.40 13.47 7.70
N TRP A 57 -0.38 13.81 8.49
CA TRP A 57 0.59 14.84 8.12
C TRP A 57 1.26 14.52 6.77
N LEU A 58 1.80 13.30 6.61
CA LEU A 58 2.47 12.90 5.38
C LEU A 58 1.56 12.99 4.15
N PHE A 59 0.32 12.51 4.27
CA PHE A 59 -0.66 12.54 3.18
C PHE A 59 -1.14 13.95 2.86
N HIS A 60 -1.32 14.82 3.88
CA HIS A 60 -1.63 16.23 3.65
C HIS A 60 -0.51 16.94 2.92
N THR A 61 0.73 16.74 3.37
CA THR A 61 1.88 17.38 2.73
C THR A 61 2.09 16.88 1.30
N PHE A 62 1.87 15.59 1.05
CA PHE A 62 1.86 15.05 -0.32
C PHE A 62 0.75 15.71 -1.17
N LEU A 63 -0.47 15.83 -0.63
CA LEU A 63 -1.59 16.46 -1.33
C LEU A 63 -1.30 17.90 -1.72
N GLU A 64 -0.75 18.69 -0.79
CA GLU A 64 -0.34 20.08 -1.03
C GLU A 64 0.74 20.17 -2.10
N ALA A 65 1.77 19.33 -2.01
CA ALA A 65 2.84 19.27 -3.01
C ALA A 65 2.31 18.91 -4.42
N MET A 66 1.28 18.06 -4.48
CA MET A 66 0.60 17.69 -5.72
C MET A 66 -0.47 18.70 -6.17
N GLY A 67 -0.57 19.86 -5.51
CA GLY A 67 -1.50 20.93 -5.90
C GLY A 67 -2.96 20.65 -5.55
N GLY A 68 -3.21 19.90 -4.48
CA GLY A 68 -4.57 19.54 -4.03
C GLY A 68 -5.23 18.42 -4.83
N LEU A 69 -4.47 17.74 -5.70
CA LEU A 69 -4.99 16.65 -6.53
C LEU A 69 -4.94 15.32 -5.79
N HIS A 70 -6.11 14.76 -5.51
CA HIS A 70 -6.25 13.45 -4.87
C HIS A 70 -5.85 12.33 -5.84
N PRO A 71 -5.21 11.25 -5.38
CA PRO A 71 -5.02 10.07 -6.21
C PRO A 71 -6.36 9.41 -6.48
N LYS A 72 -6.56 8.78 -7.64
CA LYS A 72 -7.79 8.00 -7.86
C LYS A 72 -7.79 6.74 -6.99
N THR A 73 -6.66 6.05 -6.95
CA THR A 73 -6.43 4.85 -6.15
C THR A 73 -5.12 4.96 -5.38
N ILE A 74 -5.15 4.57 -4.10
CA ILE A 74 -3.96 4.41 -3.28
C ILE A 74 -3.90 2.97 -2.75
N MET A 75 -2.77 2.30 -2.97
CA MET A 75 -2.47 0.96 -2.50
C MET A 75 -1.48 1.03 -1.34
N THR A 76 -1.79 0.37 -0.24
CA THR A 76 -0.91 0.24 0.93
C THR A 76 -0.90 -1.19 1.46
N ASP A 77 -0.12 -1.44 2.51
CA ASP A 77 -0.27 -2.63 3.34
C ASP A 77 -1.57 -2.60 4.19
N GLN A 78 -1.72 -3.59 5.08
CA GLN A 78 -2.85 -3.72 6.02
C GLN A 78 -2.65 -2.93 7.33
N SER A 79 -2.24 -1.67 7.26
CA SER A 79 -2.12 -0.77 8.41
C SER A 79 -3.43 -0.04 8.74
N PHE A 80 -3.86 -0.12 10.00
CA PHE A 80 -4.99 0.65 10.51
C PHE A 80 -4.72 2.15 10.43
N ALA A 81 -3.50 2.59 10.78
CA ALA A 81 -3.14 4.00 10.80
C ALA A 81 -3.18 4.62 9.39
N MET A 82 -2.62 3.94 8.39
CA MET A 82 -2.72 4.37 6.99
C MET A 82 -4.17 4.36 6.50
N SER A 83 -4.93 3.30 6.78
CA SER A 83 -6.33 3.24 6.35
C SER A 83 -7.17 4.39 6.91
N PHE A 84 -6.93 4.78 8.17
CA PHE A 84 -7.62 5.90 8.80
C PHE A 84 -7.20 7.23 8.15
N ALA A 85 -5.89 7.48 8.06
CA ALA A 85 -5.36 8.70 7.47
C ALA A 85 -5.78 8.88 6.01
N ILE A 86 -5.82 7.81 5.21
CA ILE A 86 -6.34 7.85 3.83
C ILE A 86 -7.81 8.26 3.81
N SER A 87 -8.64 7.70 4.69
CA SER A 87 -10.07 8.07 4.73
C SER A 87 -10.31 9.52 5.16
N SER A 88 -9.40 10.07 5.98
CA SER A 88 -9.42 11.45 6.47
C SER A 88 -8.95 12.44 5.40
N VAL A 89 -7.78 12.20 4.81
CA VAL A 89 -7.11 13.12 3.88
C VAL A 89 -7.56 12.92 2.43
N PHE A 90 -7.86 11.69 2.03
CA PHE A 90 -8.22 11.31 0.67
C PHE A 90 -9.63 10.67 0.57
N PRO A 91 -10.70 11.34 1.03
CA PRO A 91 -12.05 10.75 1.10
C PRO A 91 -12.61 10.28 -0.25
N ASN A 92 -12.15 10.87 -1.37
CA ASN A 92 -12.58 10.51 -2.72
C ASN A 92 -11.72 9.41 -3.36
N SER A 93 -10.60 9.03 -2.73
CA SER A 93 -9.68 8.02 -3.27
C SER A 93 -10.12 6.63 -2.86
N LYS A 94 -9.90 5.66 -3.76
CA LYS A 94 -10.12 4.25 -3.44
C LYS A 94 -8.89 3.67 -2.75
N HIS A 95 -9.08 3.19 -1.53
CA HIS A 95 -8.03 2.49 -0.79
C HIS A 95 -7.99 1.00 -1.15
N ARG A 96 -6.84 0.53 -1.63
CA ARG A 96 -6.58 -0.88 -1.93
C ARG A 96 -5.51 -1.45 -1.02
N LEU A 97 -5.65 -2.73 -0.69
CA LEU A 97 -4.63 -3.46 0.04
C LEU A 97 -3.75 -4.25 -0.94
N CYS A 98 -2.46 -4.23 -0.69
CA CYS A 98 -1.47 -5.00 -1.41
C CYS A 98 -1.66 -6.51 -1.13
N VAL A 99 -1.85 -7.32 -2.18
CA VAL A 99 -2.05 -8.77 -2.06
C VAL A 99 -0.80 -9.45 -1.52
N TRP A 100 0.39 -8.94 -1.87
CA TRP A 100 1.65 -9.45 -1.35
C TRP A 100 1.74 -9.30 0.17
N HIS A 101 1.44 -8.11 0.72
CA HIS A 101 1.41 -7.91 2.17
C HIS A 101 0.34 -8.76 2.86
N ILE A 102 -0.82 -8.99 2.23
CA ILE A 102 -1.82 -9.94 2.75
C ILE A 102 -1.23 -11.35 2.85
N SER A 103 -0.52 -11.82 1.81
CA SER A 103 0.16 -13.11 1.83
C SER A 103 1.26 -13.15 2.90
N GLU A 104 2.06 -12.10 3.08
CA GLU A 104 3.05 -12.04 4.15
C GLU A 104 2.41 -12.07 5.55
N ASN A 105 1.35 -11.29 5.78
CA ASN A 105 0.62 -11.27 7.04
C ASN A 105 0.00 -12.63 7.36
N SER A 106 -0.42 -13.37 6.34
CA SER A 106 -0.98 -14.71 6.51
C SER A 106 0.04 -15.69 7.11
N LYS A 107 1.35 -15.51 6.89
CA LYS A 107 2.41 -16.34 7.52
C LYS A 107 2.40 -16.20 9.05
N LYS A 108 1.94 -15.07 9.58
CA LYS A 108 1.85 -14.81 11.02
C LYS A 108 0.52 -15.27 11.59
N HIS A 109 -0.59 -15.03 10.87
CA HIS A 109 -1.94 -15.24 11.40
C HIS A 109 -2.56 -16.60 11.12
N ILE A 110 -2.10 -17.29 10.07
CA ILE A 110 -2.64 -18.58 9.62
C ILE A 110 -1.53 -19.56 9.23
N ARG A 111 -0.39 -19.50 9.92
CA ARG A 111 0.80 -20.33 9.65
C ARG A 111 0.47 -21.82 9.53
N ASP A 112 -0.31 -22.34 10.46
CA ASP A 112 -0.59 -23.77 10.52
C ASP A 112 -1.52 -24.21 9.39
N LEU A 113 -2.46 -23.34 8.96
CA LEU A 113 -3.27 -23.58 7.76
C LEU A 113 -2.41 -23.58 6.49
N ARG A 114 -1.44 -22.64 6.39
CA ARG A 114 -0.50 -22.56 5.26
C ARG A 114 0.37 -23.81 5.09
N ASN A 115 0.56 -24.61 6.14
CA ASN A 115 1.31 -25.86 6.08
C ASN A 115 0.47 -27.06 5.65
N GLN A 116 -0.86 -26.91 5.54
CA GLN A 116 -1.73 -27.98 5.07
C GLN A 116 -1.65 -28.10 3.55
N ASP A 117 -1.73 -29.34 3.07
CA ASP A 117 -1.63 -29.65 1.64
C ASP A 117 -2.71 -28.91 0.83
N GLY A 118 -2.30 -28.34 -0.30
CA GLY A 118 -3.15 -27.54 -1.19
C GLY A 118 -3.67 -26.18 -0.66
N PHE A 119 -3.46 -25.84 0.63
CA PHE A 119 -4.06 -24.62 1.20
C PHE A 119 -3.55 -23.37 0.50
N LEU A 120 -2.23 -23.30 0.27
CA LEU A 120 -1.60 -22.15 -0.36
C LEU A 120 -2.07 -21.93 -1.78
N ASP A 121 -2.25 -22.99 -2.55
CA ASP A 121 -2.73 -22.89 -3.92
C ASP A 121 -4.16 -22.35 -3.96
N LEU A 122 -5.03 -22.84 -3.07
CA LEU A 122 -6.41 -22.36 -2.98
C LEU A 122 -6.48 -20.92 -2.46
N PHE A 123 -5.67 -20.58 -1.45
CA PHE A 123 -5.59 -19.23 -0.90
C PHE A 123 -5.08 -18.22 -1.94
N ASP A 124 -4.01 -18.54 -2.67
CA ASP A 124 -3.48 -17.72 -3.74
C ASP A 124 -4.48 -17.58 -4.91
N HIS A 125 -5.23 -18.64 -5.22
CA HIS A 125 -6.31 -18.57 -6.21
C HIS A 125 -7.37 -17.54 -5.81
N VAL A 126 -7.81 -17.56 -4.56
CA VAL A 126 -8.79 -16.62 -4.02
C VAL A 126 -8.26 -15.18 -4.05
N LEU A 127 -6.99 -14.98 -3.69
CA LEU A 127 -6.36 -13.67 -3.65
C LEU A 127 -6.15 -13.06 -5.06
N LYS A 128 -5.78 -13.87 -6.06
CA LYS A 128 -5.25 -13.38 -7.34
C LYS A 128 -6.13 -13.66 -8.55
N LEU A 129 -6.91 -14.73 -8.55
CA LEU A 129 -7.54 -15.30 -9.76
C LEU A 129 -9.08 -15.26 -9.75
N CYS A 130 -9.68 -14.75 -8.69
CA CYS A 130 -11.13 -14.57 -8.57
C CYS A 130 -11.57 -13.20 -9.12
N HIS A 131 -11.91 -13.16 -10.42
CA HIS A 131 -12.32 -11.93 -11.13
C HIS A 131 -13.85 -11.72 -11.22
N THR A 132 -14.67 -12.60 -10.64
CA THR A 132 -16.13 -12.43 -10.57
C THR A 132 -16.61 -12.75 -9.17
N ILE A 133 -17.67 -12.08 -8.72
CA ILE A 133 -18.26 -12.31 -7.40
C ILE A 133 -18.66 -13.79 -7.22
N PRO A 134 -19.35 -14.45 -8.17
CA PRO A 134 -19.67 -15.87 -8.04
C PRO A 134 -18.45 -16.78 -7.90
N LYS A 135 -17.36 -16.48 -8.63
CA LYS A 135 -16.10 -17.24 -8.52
C LYS A 135 -15.46 -17.02 -7.15
N PHE A 136 -15.41 -15.77 -6.69
CA PHE A 136 -14.91 -15.46 -5.36
C PHE A 136 -15.70 -16.19 -4.27
N ASP A 137 -17.03 -16.09 -4.27
CA ASP A 137 -17.88 -16.72 -3.26
C ASP A 137 -17.69 -18.24 -3.25
N TYR A 138 -17.61 -18.87 -4.43
CA TYR A 138 -17.35 -20.30 -4.54
C TYR A 138 -16.00 -20.70 -3.90
N TYR A 139 -14.90 -20.08 -4.32
CA TYR A 139 -13.57 -20.47 -3.84
C TYR A 139 -13.30 -20.03 -2.39
N TRP A 140 -13.84 -18.90 -1.95
CA TRP A 140 -13.75 -18.47 -0.55
C TRP A 140 -14.49 -19.46 0.37
N ASN A 141 -15.73 -19.82 0.04
CA ASN A 141 -16.48 -20.81 0.81
C ASN A 141 -15.78 -22.16 0.82
N ARG A 142 -15.28 -22.61 -0.34
CA ARG A 142 -14.48 -23.84 -0.45
C ARG A 142 -13.27 -23.81 0.48
N LEU A 143 -12.49 -22.72 0.48
CA LEU A 143 -11.32 -22.55 1.36
C LEU A 143 -11.70 -22.65 2.85
N VAL A 144 -12.72 -21.93 3.30
CA VAL A 144 -13.06 -21.92 4.72
C VAL A 144 -13.71 -23.21 5.21
N THR A 145 -14.36 -23.95 4.32
CA THR A 145 -14.97 -25.25 4.62
C THR A 145 -13.96 -26.40 4.58
N GLU A 146 -13.17 -26.54 3.50
CA GLU A 146 -12.19 -27.62 3.36
C GLU A 146 -11.16 -27.63 4.49
N TYR A 147 -10.75 -26.44 4.92
CA TYR A 147 -9.74 -26.27 5.97
C TYR A 147 -10.34 -25.92 7.34
N SER A 148 -11.67 -25.99 7.49
CA SER A 148 -12.40 -25.75 8.74
C SER A 148 -12.00 -24.46 9.47
N CYS A 149 -11.70 -23.40 8.71
CA CYS A 149 -11.09 -22.17 9.23
C CYS A 149 -12.03 -20.96 9.24
N MET A 150 -13.32 -21.17 9.00
CA MET A 150 -14.35 -20.11 8.99
C MET A 150 -14.36 -19.27 10.28
N ASN A 151 -13.95 -19.84 11.41
CA ASN A 151 -13.93 -19.15 12.70
C ASN A 151 -12.66 -18.35 12.99
N ASN A 152 -11.64 -18.39 12.13
CA ASN A 152 -10.41 -17.63 12.31
C ASN A 152 -10.65 -16.12 12.20
N ASP A 153 -10.28 -15.37 13.24
CA ASP A 153 -10.56 -13.94 13.32
C ASP A 153 -9.86 -13.11 12.23
N TRP A 154 -8.64 -13.49 11.83
CA TRP A 154 -7.93 -12.78 10.78
C TRP A 154 -8.57 -13.01 9.42
N LEU A 155 -8.99 -14.24 9.11
CA LEU A 155 -9.74 -14.54 7.87
C LEU A 155 -11.09 -13.83 7.82
N LYS A 156 -11.82 -13.74 8.95
CA LYS A 156 -13.06 -12.94 9.04
C LYS A 156 -12.81 -11.46 8.73
N LYS A 157 -11.77 -10.88 9.33
CA LYS A 157 -11.37 -9.48 9.05
C LYS A 157 -10.97 -9.30 7.59
N LEU A 158 -10.21 -10.24 7.03
CA LEU A 158 -9.81 -10.22 5.63
C LEU A 158 -11.03 -10.27 4.70
N TYR A 159 -11.99 -11.15 4.97
CA TYR A 159 -13.24 -11.23 4.22
C TYR A 159 -14.06 -9.94 4.25
N ASN A 160 -14.14 -9.29 5.42
CA ASN A 160 -14.82 -8.01 5.56
C ASN A 160 -14.14 -6.90 4.74
N LEU A 161 -12.84 -7.03 4.47
CA LEU A 161 -12.07 -6.11 3.65
C LEU A 161 -12.00 -6.51 2.16
N ARG A 162 -12.77 -7.52 1.70
CA ARG A 162 -12.69 -8.06 0.33
C ARG A 162 -12.79 -7.01 -0.79
N GLU A 163 -13.56 -5.96 -0.58
CA GLU A 163 -13.68 -4.85 -1.54
C GLU A 163 -12.37 -4.08 -1.74
N LYS A 164 -11.42 -4.16 -0.80
CA LYS A 164 -10.11 -3.50 -0.91
C LYS A 164 -9.03 -4.34 -1.58
N TRP A 165 -9.22 -5.66 -1.74
CA TRP A 165 -8.14 -6.55 -2.23
C TRP A 165 -8.58 -7.58 -3.29
N CYS A 166 -9.85 -7.99 -3.32
CA CYS A 166 -10.29 -9.04 -4.22
C CYS A 166 -10.55 -8.50 -5.64
N PRO A 167 -9.94 -9.08 -6.70
CA PRO A 167 -10.14 -8.62 -8.07
C PRO A 167 -11.60 -8.56 -8.53
N ALA A 168 -12.47 -9.43 -7.99
CA ALA A 168 -13.90 -9.45 -8.31
C ALA A 168 -14.64 -8.15 -7.99
N PHE A 169 -14.19 -7.41 -6.98
CA PHE A 169 -14.82 -6.19 -6.47
C PHE A 169 -14.13 -4.91 -6.96
N LEU A 170 -13.08 -5.05 -7.79
CA LEU A 170 -12.18 -3.95 -8.17
C LEU A 170 -12.33 -3.53 -9.64
N LYS A 171 -13.45 -3.89 -10.28
CA LYS A 171 -13.68 -3.74 -11.73
C LYS A 171 -13.86 -2.30 -12.19
N ASP A 172 -14.21 -1.40 -11.29
CA ASP A 172 -14.61 -0.03 -11.65
C ASP A 172 -13.40 0.93 -11.75
N PHE A 173 -12.16 0.44 -11.61
CA PHE A 173 -10.98 1.32 -11.54
C PHE A 173 -9.70 0.67 -12.09
N PHE A 174 -8.88 1.50 -12.73
CA PHE A 174 -7.58 1.11 -13.29
C PHE A 174 -6.60 0.71 -12.19
N SER A 175 -6.02 -0.48 -12.32
CA SER A 175 -5.00 -1.00 -11.40
C SER A 175 -3.66 -1.31 -12.07
N ALA A 176 -3.53 -1.06 -13.38
CA ALA A 176 -2.41 -1.47 -14.21
C ALA A 176 -2.03 -2.96 -14.09
N GLY A 177 -2.93 -3.83 -13.60
CA GLY A 177 -2.60 -5.23 -13.27
C GLY A 177 -1.69 -5.41 -12.04
N ILE A 178 -1.41 -4.33 -11.29
CA ILE A 178 -0.57 -4.35 -10.09
C ILE A 178 -1.37 -4.99 -8.95
N LEU A 179 -0.85 -6.11 -8.45
CA LEU A 179 -1.36 -6.82 -7.28
C LEU A 179 -0.42 -6.71 -6.07
N SER A 180 0.76 -6.12 -6.25
CA SER A 180 1.85 -6.12 -5.28
C SER A 180 2.54 -4.76 -5.20
N SER A 181 3.10 -4.45 -4.03
CA SER A 181 4.00 -3.33 -3.75
C SER A 181 5.41 -3.48 -4.33
N GLN A 182 5.69 -4.48 -5.18
CA GLN A 182 7.00 -4.66 -5.82
C GLN A 182 7.53 -3.37 -6.50
N CYS A 183 6.64 -2.51 -6.98
CA CYS A 183 6.98 -1.18 -7.49
C CYS A 183 7.57 -0.24 -6.42
N SER A 184 7.06 -0.27 -5.18
CA SER A 184 7.66 0.48 -4.07
C SER A 184 8.92 -0.22 -3.53
N GLU A 185 8.98 -1.55 -3.48
CA GLU A 185 10.16 -2.29 -2.99
C GLU A 185 11.41 -2.07 -3.85
N SER A 186 11.28 -2.16 -5.18
CA SER A 186 12.37 -1.88 -6.11
C SER A 186 12.84 -0.42 -6.04
N THR A 187 11.89 0.51 -5.82
CA THR A 187 12.19 1.93 -5.60
C THR A 187 12.89 2.16 -4.26
N ASN A 188 12.48 1.48 -3.19
CA ASN A 188 13.14 1.48 -1.88
C ASN A 188 14.60 1.01 -2.00
N HIS A 189 14.84 -0.08 -2.75
CA HIS A 189 16.19 -0.56 -3.04
C HIS A 189 17.02 0.47 -3.83
N ALA A 190 16.42 1.13 -4.83
CA ALA A 190 17.12 2.18 -5.58
C ALA A 190 17.45 3.41 -4.72
N LEU A 191 16.53 3.81 -3.83
CA LEU A 191 16.72 4.91 -2.88
C LEU A 191 17.85 4.61 -1.90
N SER A 192 17.93 3.39 -1.36
CA SER A 192 19.02 3.01 -0.45
C SER A 192 20.43 3.18 -1.06
N ARG A 193 20.57 2.98 -2.38
CA ARG A 193 21.84 3.17 -3.11
C ARG A 193 22.15 4.64 -3.39
N LYS A 194 21.13 5.47 -3.63
CA LYS A 194 21.27 6.91 -3.93
C LYS A 194 21.37 7.78 -2.68
N VAL A 195 20.71 7.42 -1.58
CA VAL A 195 20.80 8.15 -0.29
C VAL A 195 22.19 7.99 0.35
N SER A 196 23.01 7.02 -0.10
CA SER A 196 24.43 6.93 0.23
C SER A 196 25.32 7.97 -0.47
N TYR A 197 24.86 8.59 -1.56
CA TYR A 197 25.61 9.54 -2.37
C TYR A 197 24.68 10.70 -2.77
N PHE A 198 24.60 11.71 -1.89
CA PHE A 198 24.18 13.09 -2.18
C PHE A 198 23.14 13.26 -3.31
N THR A 199 21.84 13.36 -3.00
CA THR A 199 20.89 14.16 -3.81
C THR A 199 19.68 14.56 -2.99
N PHE A 200 19.39 15.87 -2.99
CA PHE A 200 18.16 16.52 -2.53
C PHE A 200 16.91 15.81 -3.09
N CYS A 201 16.22 15.03 -2.27
CA CYS A 201 14.79 14.76 -2.42
C CYS A 201 14.09 15.57 -1.34
N LEU A 202 12.97 16.22 -1.66
CA LEU A 202 12.08 16.91 -0.70
C LEU A 202 11.85 16.01 0.51
N ALA A 203 12.66 16.19 1.56
CA ALA A 203 12.55 15.46 2.80
C ALA A 203 11.40 16.09 3.55
N LEU A 204 10.21 15.52 3.40
CA LEU A 204 9.14 15.81 4.33
C LEU A 204 9.55 15.13 5.63
N THR A 205 10.06 15.93 6.58
CA THR A 205 10.34 15.51 7.96
C THR A 205 9.24 16.02 8.89
N ASP A 206 8.76 15.14 9.76
CA ASP A 206 7.83 15.47 10.85
C ASP A 206 8.48 16.53 11.77
N ALA A 207 8.07 17.79 11.62
CA ALA A 207 8.55 18.91 12.42
C ALA A 207 7.37 19.55 13.16
N LYS A 208 6.83 18.84 14.14
CA LYS A 208 6.01 19.45 15.21
C LYS A 208 6.70 19.29 16.56
N GLU A 209 7.82 19.98 16.70
CA GLU A 209 8.19 20.64 17.95
C GLU A 209 9.04 21.89 17.62
N SER A 210 8.45 23.07 17.81
CA SER A 210 9.04 24.41 17.72
C SER A 210 9.70 24.86 16.41
N SER A 211 9.02 25.76 15.70
CA SER A 211 9.59 26.89 14.94
C SER A 211 10.89 26.65 14.17
N GLN A 212 10.79 26.28 12.89
CA GLN A 212 11.49 26.95 11.79
C GLN A 212 10.94 26.43 10.47
N SER A 213 10.27 27.34 9.76
CA SER A 213 9.92 27.22 8.36
C SER A 213 11.17 26.93 7.52
N PHE A 214 11.17 25.83 6.78
CA PHE A 214 12.08 25.62 5.67
C PHE A 214 11.29 25.70 4.38
N VAL A 215 11.30 26.91 3.80
CA VAL A 215 11.04 27.13 2.37
C VAL A 215 12.37 26.82 1.68
N PHE A 216 12.36 25.87 0.74
CA PHE A 216 13.48 25.69 -0.18
C PHE A 216 12.92 25.82 -1.60
N GLU A 217 13.47 26.78 -2.33
CA GLU A 217 13.24 27.03 -3.77
C GLU A 217 13.58 25.82 -4.64
#